data_AF-A0A831WEV5-F1
#
_entry.id   AF-A0A831WEV5-F1
#
_cell.length_a   1.000
_cell.length_b   1.000
_cell.length_c   1.000
_cell.angle_alpha   90.00
_cell.angle_beta   90.00
_cell.angle_gamma   90.00
#
_symmetry.space_group_name_H-M   'P 1'
#
loop_
_entity.id
_entity.type
_entity.pdbx_description
1 polymer ?
#
loop_
_entity_poly.entity_id
_entity_poly.type
_entity_poly.pdbx_seq_one_letter_code
_entity_poly.pdbx_strand_id
1 'polypeptide(L)'
;GRPNVGKSSLVNALIDKEKLIVSDIPGTTRDATSIEITYNDDKFLLIDTAGIRRRGKIRKKLEKFSVVRSLQATEQADVSVLLLNAEEGITKQDLHVADYILKNHGGLILALNKSDLLDKGEEVRDRILATVKRKFVFVPWAAAVFISAKNKKNVENILQIAAEIKAERNKRIETGKLNRFIIKTTLKHPPTTPSRILPKILYLTQVDVNPPHFIFFVNNEESFHFSYLRYLENQIRKEFGFWGTAIRMEMRGREDRKPRRKKKS
;
A
#
# COMPACT_ATOMS: atom_id res chain seq x y z
N GLY A 1 1.89 13.05 -0.80
CA GLY A 1 2.38 13.77 -2.00
C GLY A 1 2.90 15.16 -1.65
N ARG A 2 3.84 15.68 -2.46
CA ARG A 2 4.51 16.99 -2.26
C ARG A 2 3.55 18.21 -2.28
N PRO A 3 3.99 19.42 -1.91
CA PRO A 3 3.15 20.62 -2.03
C PRO A 3 2.61 20.82 -3.45
N ASN A 4 1.45 21.48 -3.56
CA ASN A 4 0.82 21.90 -4.84
C ASN A 4 0.44 20.80 -5.87
N VAL A 5 0.56 19.51 -5.52
CA VAL A 5 0.07 18.40 -6.37
C VAL A 5 -1.46 18.25 -6.38
N GLY A 6 -2.21 19.10 -5.68
CA GLY A 6 -3.68 19.09 -5.69
C GLY A 6 -4.35 18.24 -4.60
N LYS A 7 -3.69 17.95 -3.47
CA LYS A 7 -4.30 17.23 -2.32
C LYS A 7 -5.63 17.82 -1.85
N SER A 8 -5.67 19.13 -1.62
CA SER A 8 -6.88 19.82 -1.18
C SER A 8 -7.97 19.80 -2.25
N SER A 9 -7.58 20.00 -3.51
CA SER A 9 -8.51 19.91 -4.65
C SER A 9 -9.11 18.52 -4.77
N LEU A 10 -8.35 17.45 -4.53
CA LEU A 10 -8.88 16.09 -4.56
C LEU A 10 -9.91 15.87 -3.46
N VAL A 11 -9.61 16.25 -2.21
CA VAL A 11 -10.55 16.06 -1.11
C VAL A 11 -11.85 16.84 -1.34
N ASN A 12 -11.77 18.08 -1.83
CA ASN A 12 -12.96 18.84 -2.21
C ASN A 12 -13.71 18.18 -3.38
N ALA A 13 -12.99 17.67 -4.39
CA ALA A 13 -13.61 16.98 -5.52
C ALA A 13 -14.34 15.69 -5.11
N LEU A 14 -13.85 15.00 -4.08
CA LEU A 14 -14.53 13.87 -3.48
C LEU A 14 -15.77 14.34 -2.70
N ILE A 15 -15.64 15.30 -1.79
CA ILE A 15 -16.75 15.81 -0.97
C ILE A 15 -17.90 16.37 -1.84
N ASP A 16 -17.58 17.10 -2.91
CA ASP A 16 -18.58 17.74 -3.76
C ASP A 16 -19.30 16.77 -4.73
N LYS A 17 -18.97 15.48 -4.76
CA LYS A 17 -19.67 14.52 -5.63
C LYS A 17 -21.01 14.16 -5.01
N GLU A 18 -22.09 14.38 -5.75
CA GLU A 18 -23.48 14.10 -5.34
C GLU A 18 -23.72 12.69 -4.78
N LYS A 19 -22.87 11.72 -5.16
CA LYS A 19 -22.96 10.33 -4.71
C LYS A 19 -22.32 10.05 -3.35
N LEU A 20 -21.68 11.05 -2.72
CA LEU A 20 -20.94 10.88 -1.48
C LEU A 20 -21.68 11.52 -0.31
N ILE A 21 -21.98 10.70 0.71
CA ILE A 21 -22.52 11.20 1.98
C ILE A 21 -21.34 11.54 2.89
N VAL A 22 -21.32 12.78 3.38
CA VAL A 22 -20.27 13.30 4.26
C VAL A 22 -20.86 13.62 5.63
N SER A 23 -20.25 13.06 6.68
CA SER A 23 -20.61 13.38 8.07
C SER A 23 -19.38 13.79 8.87
N ASP A 24 -19.52 14.85 9.67
CA ASP A 24 -18.58 15.18 10.74
C ASP A 24 -18.90 14.29 11.94
N ILE A 25 -17.90 13.60 12.49
CA ILE A 25 -18.06 12.79 13.71
C ILE A 25 -17.55 13.61 14.91
N PRO A 26 -18.43 14.11 15.81
CA PRO A 26 -18.01 14.72 17.06
C PRO A 26 -17.57 13.62 18.05
N GLY A 27 -16.41 13.77 18.69
CA GLY A 27 -16.08 12.99 19.91
C GLY A 27 -15.09 11.85 19.79
N THR A 28 -14.34 11.67 18.70
CA THR A 28 -13.16 10.79 18.71
C THR A 28 -11.97 11.54 19.32
N THR A 29 -11.69 11.30 20.59
CA THR A 29 -10.50 11.84 21.27
C THR A 29 -9.23 11.21 20.68
N ARG A 30 -8.74 11.77 19.56
CA ARG A 30 -7.34 12.19 19.44
C ARG A 30 -7.01 13.14 18.29
N ASP A 31 -7.80 13.26 17.23
CA ASP A 31 -7.53 14.26 16.17
C ASP A 31 -8.79 14.66 15.39
N ALA A 32 -9.17 15.95 15.47
CA ALA A 32 -10.34 16.58 14.86
C ALA A 32 -10.27 16.74 13.31
N THR A 33 -9.73 15.75 12.59
CA THR A 33 -9.24 15.94 11.22
C THR A 33 -9.49 14.76 10.29
N SER A 34 -10.58 14.02 10.50
CA SER A 34 -11.04 12.97 9.58
C SER A 34 -12.38 13.33 8.94
N ILE A 35 -12.65 12.76 7.77
CA ILE A 35 -13.90 12.94 7.02
C ILE A 35 -14.42 11.55 6.66
N GLU A 36 -15.65 11.23 7.09
CA GLU A 36 -16.32 10.01 6.64
C GLU A 36 -16.97 10.28 5.28
N ILE A 37 -16.78 9.36 4.34
CA ILE A 37 -17.35 9.37 3.01
C ILE A 37 -17.96 7.99 2.76
N THR A 38 -19.20 7.96 2.24
CA THR A 38 -19.82 6.70 1.78
C THR A 38 -19.84 6.64 0.25
N TYR A 39 -19.35 5.55 -0.34
CA TYR A 39 -19.36 5.29 -1.79
C TYR A 39 -19.73 3.83 -2.05
N ASN A 40 -20.81 3.57 -2.82
CA ASN A 40 -21.32 2.22 -3.11
C ASN A 40 -21.43 1.33 -1.85
N ASP A 41 -22.09 1.85 -0.80
CA ASP A 41 -22.27 1.22 0.52
C ASP A 41 -21.00 1.02 1.37
N ASP A 42 -19.81 1.23 0.79
CA ASP A 42 -18.55 1.21 1.52
C ASP A 42 -18.31 2.55 2.24
N LYS A 43 -17.88 2.46 3.50
CA LYS A 43 -17.50 3.61 4.33
C LYS A 43 -16.00 3.83 4.31
N PHE A 44 -15.61 5.06 4.02
CA PHE A 44 -14.22 5.50 3.96
C PHE A 44 -13.97 6.58 5.01
N LEU A 45 -12.89 6.43 5.77
CA LEU A 45 -12.41 7.48 6.66
C LEU A 45 -11.18 8.13 6.02
N LEU A 46 -11.32 9.36 5.54
CA LEU A 46 -10.17 10.15 5.09
C LEU A 46 -9.39 10.66 6.29
N ILE A 47 -8.13 10.25 6.43
CA ILE A 47 -7.22 10.63 7.52
C ILE A 47 -6.32 11.80 7.07
N ASP A 48 -5.87 12.64 8.02
CA ASP A 48 -4.98 13.80 7.79
C ASP A 48 -5.58 14.89 6.91
N THR A 49 -6.86 15.22 7.11
CA THR A 49 -7.52 16.36 6.46
C THR A 49 -7.18 17.70 7.12
N ALA A 50 -6.37 17.69 8.19
CA ALA A 50 -5.98 18.85 9.00
C ALA A 50 -5.33 19.97 8.16
N GLY A 51 -4.42 19.58 7.26
CA GLY A 51 -3.75 20.50 6.34
C GLY A 51 -4.63 20.96 5.18
N ILE A 52 -5.78 20.30 4.96
CA ILE A 52 -6.74 20.60 3.90
C ILE A 52 -7.79 21.58 4.41
N ARG A 53 -8.37 21.36 5.60
CA ARG A 53 -9.35 22.27 6.24
C ARG A 53 -8.76 23.64 6.61
N ARG A 54 -7.47 23.71 7.01
CA ARG A 54 -6.82 24.98 7.43
C ARG A 54 -6.35 25.91 6.30
N ARG A 55 -6.36 25.46 5.04
CA ARG A 55 -5.84 26.24 3.91
C ARG A 55 -6.67 27.46 3.53
N GLY A 56 -7.84 27.65 4.15
CA GLY A 56 -8.59 28.90 4.05
C GLY A 56 -7.94 30.11 4.72
N LYS A 57 -6.95 29.96 5.64
CA LYS A 57 -6.47 31.13 6.42
C LYS A 57 -4.98 31.37 6.64
N ILE A 58 -4.02 30.46 6.47
CA ILE A 58 -2.61 30.79 6.80
C ILE A 58 -1.59 30.14 5.85
N ARG A 59 -0.77 30.98 5.19
CA ARG A 59 0.27 30.61 4.22
C ARG A 59 1.67 30.60 4.88
N LYS A 60 2.54 29.70 4.43
CA LYS A 60 4.02 29.71 4.49
C LYS A 60 4.84 29.16 5.70
N LYS A 61 4.31 28.86 6.89
CA LYS A 61 5.17 28.35 8.02
C LYS A 61 5.07 26.84 8.37
N LEU A 62 4.30 26.04 7.63
CA LEU A 62 3.95 24.64 7.99
C LEU A 62 4.57 23.56 7.08
N GLU A 63 5.66 23.85 6.36
CA GLU A 63 6.14 23.00 5.26
C GLU A 63 6.86 21.72 5.72
N LYS A 64 7.73 21.79 6.74
CA LYS A 64 8.38 20.60 7.32
C LYS A 64 7.43 19.74 8.15
N PHE A 65 6.53 20.38 8.91
CA PHE A 65 5.51 19.70 9.72
C PHE A 65 4.47 18.95 8.87
N SER A 66 4.22 19.38 7.63
CA SER A 66 3.27 18.68 6.75
C SER A 66 3.77 17.31 6.30
N VAL A 67 5.09 17.09 6.18
CA VAL A 67 5.60 15.77 5.77
C VAL A 67 5.56 14.80 6.94
N VAL A 68 6.07 15.20 8.12
CA VAL A 68 6.08 14.35 9.33
C VAL A 68 4.67 13.93 9.74
N ARG A 69 3.69 14.84 9.69
CA ARG A 69 2.28 14.51 9.99
C ARG A 69 1.68 13.56 8.96
N SER A 70 1.93 13.78 7.67
CA SER A 70 1.44 12.85 6.65
C SER A 70 2.12 11.47 6.74
N LEU A 71 3.35 11.38 7.24
CA LEU A 71 3.99 10.08 7.53
C LEU A 71 3.27 9.37 8.69
N GLN A 72 3.03 10.05 9.81
CA GLN A 72 2.26 9.46 10.93
C GLN A 72 0.85 9.04 10.52
N ALA A 73 0.19 9.80 9.64
CA ALA A 73 -1.13 9.43 9.11
C ALA A 73 -1.11 8.15 8.28
N THR A 74 -0.02 7.87 7.54
CA THR A 74 0.09 6.62 6.76
C THR A 74 0.19 5.38 7.64
N GLU A 75 0.55 5.50 8.92
CA GLU A 75 0.56 4.36 9.86
C GLU A 75 -0.85 3.94 10.27
N GLN A 76 -1.81 4.86 10.21
CA GLN A 76 -3.21 4.58 10.55
C GLN A 76 -4.05 4.18 9.31
N ALA A 77 -3.53 4.43 8.11
CA ALA A 77 -4.26 4.23 6.87
C ALA A 77 -4.12 2.80 6.34
N ASP A 78 -5.25 2.17 5.99
CA ASP A 78 -5.25 0.90 5.26
C ASP A 78 -4.69 1.08 3.83
N VAL A 79 -5.09 2.17 3.16
CA VAL A 79 -4.72 2.50 1.79
C VAL A 79 -4.31 3.95 1.72
N SER A 80 -3.10 4.20 1.22
CA SER A 80 -2.54 5.53 1.03
C SER A 80 -2.63 5.95 -0.44
N VAL A 81 -3.11 7.17 -0.68
CA VAL A 81 -3.16 7.78 -2.02
C VAL A 81 -2.00 8.76 -2.18
N LEU A 82 -0.96 8.33 -2.91
CA LEU A 82 0.17 9.19 -3.25
C LEU A 82 -0.16 10.00 -4.50
N LEU A 83 -0.55 11.27 -4.29
CA LEU A 83 -0.77 12.20 -5.39
C LEU A 83 0.55 12.68 -5.99
N LEU A 84 0.66 12.52 -7.30
CA LEU A 84 1.76 12.94 -8.17
C LEU A 84 1.22 13.98 -9.16
N ASN A 85 2.04 14.95 -9.58
CA ASN A 85 1.69 15.78 -10.73
C ASN A 85 2.16 15.05 -12.00
N ALA A 86 1.23 14.70 -12.88
CA ALA A 86 1.52 13.95 -14.10
C ALA A 86 2.38 14.75 -15.11
N GLU A 87 2.28 16.08 -15.10
CA GLU A 87 3.03 16.98 -15.99
C GLU A 87 4.48 17.20 -15.50
N GLU A 88 4.65 17.48 -14.21
CA GLU A 88 5.97 17.77 -13.61
C GLU A 88 6.81 16.50 -13.36
N GLY A 89 6.19 15.31 -13.45
CA GLY A 89 6.86 14.03 -13.24
C GLY A 89 7.16 13.68 -11.77
N ILE A 90 7.96 12.62 -11.62
CA ILE A 90 8.24 11.95 -10.33
C ILE A 90 9.53 12.47 -9.71
N THR A 91 9.45 12.92 -8.46
CA THR A 91 10.60 13.48 -7.71
C THR A 91 11.15 12.49 -6.68
N LYS A 92 12.35 12.75 -6.14
CA LYS A 92 12.92 11.96 -5.02
C LYS A 92 12.02 11.95 -3.78
N GLN A 93 11.32 13.05 -3.53
CA GLN A 93 10.39 13.16 -2.41
C GLN A 93 9.20 12.21 -2.57
N ASP A 94 8.69 12.04 -3.79
CA ASP A 94 7.59 11.11 -4.05
C ASP A 94 8.02 9.66 -3.82
N LEU A 95 9.25 9.30 -4.24
CA LEU A 95 9.82 7.98 -3.98
C LEU A 95 10.00 7.71 -2.48
N HIS A 96 10.46 8.70 -1.72
CA HIS A 96 10.64 8.58 -0.27
C HIS A 96 9.32 8.36 0.46
N VAL A 97 8.24 9.03 0.05
CA VAL A 97 6.91 8.81 0.63
C VAL A 97 6.39 7.41 0.30
N ALA A 98 6.57 6.93 -0.94
CA ALA A 98 6.18 5.57 -1.29
C ALA A 98 6.98 4.50 -0.54
N ASP A 99 8.29 4.71 -0.35
CA ASP A 99 9.15 3.82 0.46
C ASP A 99 8.68 3.77 1.93
N TYR A 100 8.27 4.91 2.50
CA TYR A 100 7.70 4.95 3.84
C TYR A 100 6.39 4.14 3.94
N ILE A 101 5.48 4.31 2.98
CA ILE A 101 4.22 3.55 2.93
C ILE A 101 4.50 2.04 2.80
N LEU A 102 5.49 1.65 1.99
CA LEU A 102 5.93 0.26 1.86
C LEU A 102 6.44 -0.30 3.20
N LYS A 103 7.27 0.46 3.92
CA LYS A 103 7.82 0.06 5.24
C LYS A 103 6.74 -0.12 6.30
N ASN A 104 5.65 0.65 6.21
CA ASN A 104 4.47 0.48 7.07
C ASN A 104 3.46 -0.54 6.54
N HIS A 105 3.79 -1.23 5.45
CA HIS A 105 2.95 -2.24 4.83
C HIS A 105 1.54 -1.74 4.43
N GLY A 106 1.44 -0.47 4.03
CA GLY A 106 0.19 0.13 3.57
C GLY A 106 -0.20 -0.29 2.15
N GLY A 107 -1.49 -0.18 1.82
CA GLY A 107 -1.95 -0.15 0.44
C GLY A 107 -1.49 1.13 -0.26
N LEU A 108 -1.25 1.09 -1.56
CA LEU A 108 -0.71 2.23 -2.31
C LEU A 108 -1.41 2.45 -3.66
N ILE A 109 -1.97 3.64 -3.82
CA ILE A 109 -2.47 4.18 -5.08
C ILE A 109 -1.59 5.36 -5.49
N LEU A 110 -0.96 5.27 -6.67
CA LEU A 110 -0.25 6.33 -7.36
C LEU A 110 -1.24 7.12 -8.21
N ALA A 111 -1.75 8.21 -7.65
CA ALA A 111 -2.72 9.09 -8.32
C ALA A 111 -1.99 10.17 -9.13
N LEU A 112 -1.93 9.99 -10.45
CA LEU A 112 -1.34 10.90 -11.43
C LEU A 112 -2.33 12.04 -11.70
N ASN A 113 -2.27 13.09 -10.87
CA ASN A 113 -3.16 14.23 -10.90
C ASN A 113 -2.73 15.27 -11.96
N LYS A 114 -3.65 16.21 -12.26
CA LYS A 114 -3.54 17.21 -13.33
C LYS A 114 -3.45 16.57 -14.71
N SER A 115 -4.08 15.41 -14.89
CA SER A 115 -4.10 14.73 -16.19
C SER A 115 -4.80 15.54 -17.29
N ASP A 116 -5.53 16.60 -16.93
CA ASP A 116 -6.13 17.57 -17.85
C ASP A 116 -5.12 18.49 -18.53
N LEU A 117 -3.91 18.63 -17.97
CA LEU A 117 -2.82 19.40 -18.56
C LEU A 117 -1.97 18.59 -19.54
N LEU A 118 -2.17 17.27 -19.59
CA LEU A 118 -1.44 16.41 -20.50
C LEU A 118 -1.97 16.55 -21.93
N ASP A 119 -1.07 16.47 -22.89
CA ASP A 119 -1.44 16.34 -24.30
C ASP A 119 -2.38 15.14 -24.51
N LYS A 120 -3.34 15.32 -25.42
CA LYS A 120 -4.30 14.27 -25.76
C LYS A 120 -3.58 13.18 -26.56
N GLY A 121 -3.48 11.97 -26.00
CA GLY A 121 -2.97 10.80 -26.70
C GLY A 121 -2.63 9.65 -25.75
N GLU A 122 -2.86 8.42 -26.20
CA GLU A 122 -2.50 7.22 -25.43
C GLU A 122 -0.99 7.09 -25.26
N GLU A 123 -0.20 7.44 -26.28
CA GLU A 123 1.26 7.39 -26.23
C GLU A 123 1.88 8.25 -25.11
N VAL A 124 1.28 9.40 -24.80
CA VAL A 124 1.73 10.26 -23.69
C VAL A 124 1.51 9.56 -22.36
N ARG A 125 0.33 8.93 -22.19
CA ARG A 125 -0.02 8.18 -20.98
C ARG A 125 0.88 6.97 -20.80
N ASP A 126 1.12 6.22 -21.86
CA ASP A 126 1.98 5.04 -21.83
C ASP A 126 3.42 5.38 -21.44
N ARG A 127 3.96 6.49 -21.98
CA ARG A 127 5.28 6.99 -21.59
C ARG A 127 5.36 7.38 -20.10
N ILE A 128 4.31 8.01 -19.58
CA ILE A 128 4.22 8.35 -18.15
C ILE A 128 4.13 7.07 -17.31
N LEU A 129 3.27 6.11 -17.67
CA LEU A 129 3.12 4.84 -16.96
C LEU A 129 4.41 4.01 -16.98
N ALA A 130 5.13 3.96 -18.11
CA ALA A 130 6.44 3.33 -18.20
C ALA A 130 7.46 4.00 -17.25
N THR A 131 7.41 5.33 -17.15
CA THR A 131 8.25 6.09 -16.21
C THR A 131 7.89 5.80 -14.76
N VAL A 132 6.60 5.73 -14.43
CA VAL A 132 6.10 5.32 -13.10
C VAL A 132 6.61 3.93 -12.76
N LYS A 133 6.41 2.94 -13.64
CA LYS A 133 6.86 1.56 -13.43
C LYS A 133 8.37 1.46 -13.17
N ARG A 134 9.17 2.21 -13.93
CA ARG A 134 10.64 2.24 -13.75
C ARG A 134 11.06 2.90 -12.44
N LYS A 135 10.41 4.01 -12.05
CA LYS A 135 10.78 4.79 -10.85
C LYS A 135 10.28 4.14 -9.55
N PHE A 136 9.11 3.49 -9.60
CA PHE A 136 8.47 2.79 -8.48
C PHE A 136 8.68 1.26 -8.55
N VAL A 137 9.81 0.81 -9.09
CA VAL A 137 10.14 -0.62 -9.25
C VAL A 137 10.12 -1.41 -7.93
N PHE A 138 10.28 -0.72 -6.79
CA PHE A 138 10.24 -1.29 -5.44
C PHE A 138 8.80 -1.51 -4.91
N VAL A 139 7.79 -0.94 -5.57
CA VAL A 139 6.36 -1.18 -5.30
C VAL A 139 5.63 -1.54 -6.62
N PRO A 140 6.03 -2.63 -7.32
CA PRO A 140 5.53 -2.95 -8.65
C PRO A 140 4.03 -3.33 -8.65
N TRP A 141 3.49 -3.61 -7.46
CA TRP A 141 2.09 -3.94 -7.21
C TRP A 141 1.20 -2.70 -7.00
N ALA A 142 1.75 -1.50 -6.88
CA ALA A 142 0.97 -0.29 -6.61
C ALA A 142 0.05 0.05 -7.80
N ALA A 143 -1.18 0.47 -7.50
CA ALA A 143 -2.15 0.88 -8.50
C ALA A 143 -1.76 2.25 -9.07
N ALA A 144 -1.77 2.46 -10.38
CA ALA A 144 -1.54 3.77 -10.99
C ALA A 144 -2.81 4.24 -11.72
N VAL A 145 -3.28 5.45 -11.39
CA VAL A 145 -4.52 6.01 -11.95
C VAL A 145 -4.32 7.47 -12.34
N PHE A 146 -4.76 7.84 -13.54
CA PHE A 146 -4.84 9.24 -13.98
C PHE A 146 -6.12 9.90 -13.49
N ILE A 147 -5.98 11.07 -12.87
CA ILE A 147 -7.10 11.85 -12.35
C ILE A 147 -6.94 13.33 -12.69
N SER A 148 -8.06 14.05 -12.72
CA SER A 148 -8.07 15.51 -12.64
C SER A 148 -8.96 15.94 -11.49
N ALA A 149 -8.33 16.31 -10.38
CA ALA A 149 -9.05 16.87 -9.24
C ALA A 149 -9.76 18.18 -9.60
N LYS A 150 -9.16 19.01 -10.48
CA LYS A 150 -9.74 20.28 -10.93
C LYS A 150 -11.06 20.06 -11.69
N ASN A 151 -11.08 19.09 -12.59
CA ASN A 151 -12.24 18.80 -13.44
C ASN A 151 -13.10 17.65 -12.89
N LYS A 152 -12.86 17.21 -11.65
CA LYS A 152 -13.54 16.09 -10.98
C LYS A 152 -13.60 14.81 -11.84
N LYS A 153 -12.55 14.56 -12.63
CA LYS A 153 -12.45 13.40 -13.55
C LYS A 153 -11.71 12.25 -12.89
N ASN A 154 -12.32 11.07 -12.88
CA ASN A 154 -11.80 9.82 -12.33
C ASN A 154 -11.44 9.89 -10.83
N VAL A 155 -11.98 10.83 -10.07
CA VAL A 155 -11.65 10.97 -8.64
C VAL A 155 -12.32 9.87 -7.80
N GLU A 156 -13.54 9.47 -8.15
CA GLU A 156 -14.27 8.35 -7.54
C GLU A 156 -13.59 7.00 -7.76
N ASN A 157 -12.84 6.85 -8.86
CA ASN A 157 -12.09 5.63 -9.15
C ASN A 157 -11.04 5.33 -8.06
N ILE A 158 -10.58 6.36 -7.34
CA ILE A 158 -9.68 6.17 -6.19
C ILE A 158 -10.38 5.41 -5.07
N LEU A 159 -11.66 5.69 -4.80
CA LEU A 159 -12.44 5.01 -3.76
C LEU A 159 -12.72 3.56 -4.17
N GLN A 160 -13.07 3.34 -5.44
CA GLN A 160 -13.24 1.99 -5.98
C GLN A 160 -11.95 1.17 -5.85
N ILE A 161 -10.82 1.69 -6.33
CA ILE A 161 -9.52 1.01 -6.21
C ILE A 161 -9.16 0.80 -4.73
N ALA A 162 -9.46 1.75 -3.84
CA ALA A 162 -9.19 1.59 -2.41
C ALA A 162 -10.01 0.45 -1.78
N ALA A 163 -11.28 0.29 -2.16
CA ALA A 163 -12.12 -0.84 -1.74
C ALA A 163 -11.55 -2.18 -2.24
N GLU A 164 -11.16 -2.24 -3.52
CA GLU A 164 -10.52 -3.43 -4.11
C GLU A 164 -9.22 -3.80 -3.37
N ILE A 165 -8.36 -2.80 -3.07
CA ILE A 165 -7.14 -3.00 -2.29
C ILE A 165 -7.47 -3.48 -0.86
N LYS A 166 -8.50 -2.92 -0.23
CA LYS A 166 -8.94 -3.35 1.11
C LYS A 166 -9.41 -4.81 1.10
N ALA A 167 -10.11 -5.24 0.06
CA ALA A 167 -10.51 -6.63 -0.12
C ALA A 167 -9.28 -7.55 -0.32
N GLU A 168 -8.32 -7.12 -1.16
CA GLU A 168 -7.05 -7.82 -1.36
C GLU A 168 -6.23 -7.95 -0.07
N ARG A 169 -6.21 -6.90 0.76
CA ARG A 169 -5.61 -6.93 2.10
C ARG A 169 -6.30 -7.99 2.95
N ASN A 170 -7.61 -7.90 3.13
CA ASN A 170 -8.36 -8.79 4.02
C ASN A 170 -8.44 -10.27 3.57
N LYS A 171 -7.86 -10.63 2.42
CA LYS A 171 -7.84 -11.99 1.89
C LYS A 171 -7.08 -12.95 2.82
N ARG A 172 -7.78 -13.97 3.31
CA ARG A 172 -7.21 -15.11 4.05
C ARG A 172 -6.95 -16.27 3.10
N ILE A 173 -5.72 -16.79 3.09
CA ILE A 173 -5.35 -18.02 2.39
C ILE A 173 -5.20 -19.14 3.41
N GLU A 174 -5.89 -20.26 3.16
CA GLU A 174 -5.80 -21.43 4.03
C GLU A 174 -4.38 -22.00 4.09
N THR A 175 -3.95 -22.38 5.29
CA THR A 175 -2.63 -22.96 5.55
C THR A 175 -2.36 -24.21 4.70
N GLY A 176 -3.39 -25.03 4.42
CA GLY A 176 -3.26 -26.18 3.53
C GLY A 176 -2.89 -25.79 2.09
N LYS A 177 -3.51 -24.73 1.55
CA LYS A 177 -3.22 -24.20 0.21
C LYS A 177 -1.82 -23.58 0.16
N LEU A 178 -1.43 -22.83 1.18
CA LEU A 178 -0.08 -22.24 1.29
C LEU A 178 1.01 -23.30 1.32
N ASN A 179 0.80 -24.41 2.05
CA ASN A 179 1.80 -25.47 2.14
C ASN A 179 1.93 -26.27 0.83
N ARG A 180 0.83 -26.54 0.13
CA ARG A 180 0.92 -27.13 -1.22
C ARG A 180 1.65 -26.20 -2.19
N PHE A 181 1.35 -24.90 -2.13
CA PHE A 181 2.02 -23.89 -2.93
C PHE A 181 3.53 -23.83 -2.65
N ILE A 182 3.96 -23.77 -1.38
CA ILE A 182 5.38 -23.57 -1.07
C ILE A 182 6.24 -24.78 -1.45
N ILE A 183 5.69 -25.99 -1.34
CA ILE A 183 6.33 -27.24 -1.79
C ILE A 183 6.56 -27.16 -3.30
N LYS A 184 5.50 -26.92 -4.08
CA LYS A 184 5.57 -26.81 -5.55
C LYS A 184 6.56 -25.72 -5.99
N THR A 185 6.50 -24.56 -5.37
CA THR A 185 7.34 -23.40 -5.68
C THR A 185 8.82 -23.68 -5.41
N THR A 186 9.13 -24.25 -4.25
CA THR A 186 10.51 -24.57 -3.85
C THR A 186 11.12 -25.70 -4.69
N LEU A 187 10.31 -26.69 -5.10
CA LEU A 187 10.77 -27.74 -6.03
C LEU A 187 11.12 -27.18 -7.41
N LYS A 188 10.32 -26.24 -7.92
CA LYS A 188 10.56 -25.62 -9.23
C LYS A 188 11.79 -24.73 -9.25
N HIS A 189 12.06 -24.02 -8.16
CA HIS A 189 13.22 -23.15 -8.03
C HIS A 189 13.79 -23.28 -6.61
N PRO A 190 14.71 -24.23 -6.37
CA PRO A 190 15.32 -24.41 -5.06
C PRO A 190 16.09 -23.17 -4.59
N PRO A 191 16.13 -22.88 -3.29
CA PRO A 191 16.97 -21.81 -2.74
C PRO A 191 18.44 -22.18 -2.89
N THR A 192 19.24 -21.25 -3.43
CA THR A 192 20.69 -21.35 -3.39
C THR A 192 21.20 -20.76 -2.09
N THR A 193 22.31 -21.30 -1.56
CA THR A 193 22.90 -20.79 -0.32
C THR A 193 24.42 -20.66 -0.43
N PRO A 194 25.00 -19.58 0.11
CA PRO A 194 26.43 -19.51 0.39
C PRO A 194 26.78 -20.19 1.73
N SER A 195 25.78 -20.55 2.55
CA SER A 195 25.98 -21.20 3.85
C SER A 195 26.27 -22.69 3.71
N ARG A 196 26.92 -23.29 4.71
CA ARG A 196 27.06 -24.76 4.80
C ARG A 196 25.73 -25.46 5.08
N ILE A 197 24.72 -24.74 5.55
CA ILE A 197 23.40 -25.28 5.89
C ILE A 197 22.47 -25.13 4.69
N LEU A 198 22.01 -26.26 4.14
CA LEU A 198 21.04 -26.28 3.05
C LEU A 198 19.71 -25.64 3.50
N PRO A 199 19.16 -24.63 2.78
CA PRO A 199 17.95 -23.93 3.20
C PRO A 199 16.73 -24.83 3.01
N LYS A 200 15.88 -24.92 4.03
CA LYS A 200 14.64 -25.70 4.00
C LYS A 200 13.50 -24.90 4.60
N ILE A 201 12.44 -24.71 3.80
CA ILE A 201 11.16 -24.19 4.28
C ILE A 201 10.33 -25.38 4.78
N LEU A 202 10.00 -25.37 6.07
CA LEU A 202 9.25 -26.42 6.73
C LEU A 202 7.75 -26.28 6.46
N TYR A 203 7.22 -25.08 6.61
CA TYR A 203 5.84 -24.74 6.29
C TYR A 203 5.64 -23.22 6.20
N LEU A 204 4.53 -22.80 5.60
CA LEU A 204 4.12 -21.42 5.44
C LEU A 204 2.74 -21.22 6.05
N THR A 205 2.55 -20.10 6.75
CA THR A 205 1.23 -19.69 7.25
C THR A 205 1.02 -18.19 7.08
N GLN A 206 -0.25 -17.79 6.93
CA GLN A 206 -0.65 -16.39 7.02
C GLN A 206 -1.16 -16.12 8.44
N VAL A 207 -0.49 -15.25 9.19
CA VAL A 207 -0.83 -14.92 10.59
C VAL A 207 -1.76 -13.72 10.69
N ASP A 208 -1.75 -12.83 9.69
CA ASP A 208 -2.60 -11.65 9.65
C ASP A 208 -3.03 -11.33 8.20
N VAL A 209 -4.11 -10.57 8.06
CA VAL A 209 -4.68 -10.14 6.77
C VAL A 209 -4.51 -8.65 6.54
N ASN A 210 -4.47 -7.80 7.57
CA ASN A 210 -4.42 -6.35 7.34
C ASN A 210 -3.32 -5.68 8.16
N PRO A 211 -2.07 -5.65 7.64
CA PRO A 211 -1.63 -6.09 6.32
C PRO A 211 -1.47 -7.62 6.17
N PRO A 212 -1.47 -8.17 4.94
CA PRO A 212 -1.22 -9.60 4.73
C PRO A 212 0.16 -9.97 5.27
N HIS A 213 0.19 -10.85 6.27
CA HIS A 213 1.41 -11.21 6.97
C HIS A 213 1.65 -12.72 6.88
N PHE A 214 2.73 -13.10 6.21
CA PHE A 214 3.16 -14.48 6.02
C PHE A 214 4.40 -14.78 6.83
N ILE A 215 4.40 -15.93 7.50
CA ILE A 215 5.57 -16.45 8.22
C ILE A 215 5.99 -17.77 7.58
N PHE A 216 7.24 -17.79 7.11
CA PHE A 216 7.93 -18.98 6.62
C PHE A 216 8.70 -19.59 7.78
N PHE A 217 8.32 -20.79 8.20
CA PHE A 217 9.10 -21.52 9.18
C PHE A 217 10.21 -22.27 8.47
N VAL A 218 11.45 -21.97 8.83
CA VAL A 218 12.65 -22.48 8.16
C VAL A 218 13.54 -23.25 9.13
N ASN A 219 14.47 -24.04 8.59
CA ASN A 219 15.48 -24.69 9.41
C ASN A 219 16.53 -23.69 9.95
N ASN A 220 16.95 -22.74 9.12
CA ASN A 220 17.89 -21.67 9.48
C ASN A 220 17.58 -20.41 8.65
N GLU A 221 17.38 -19.27 9.28
CA GLU A 221 17.05 -18.01 8.60
C GLU A 221 18.22 -17.49 7.76
N GLU A 222 19.43 -17.55 8.31
CA GLU A 222 20.65 -17.06 7.66
C GLU A 222 21.03 -17.86 6.39
N SER A 223 20.42 -19.02 6.20
CA SER A 223 20.65 -19.84 5.00
C SER A 223 19.99 -19.26 3.75
N PHE A 224 19.03 -18.34 3.89
CA PHE A 224 18.30 -17.73 2.78
C PHE A 224 18.83 -16.33 2.43
N HIS A 225 19.16 -16.14 1.16
CA HIS A 225 19.46 -14.80 0.65
C HIS A 225 18.18 -13.98 0.41
N PHE A 226 18.23 -12.66 0.61
CA PHE A 226 17.06 -11.77 0.47
C PHE A 226 16.38 -11.86 -0.91
N SER A 227 17.12 -12.20 -1.97
CA SER A 227 16.58 -12.36 -3.32
C SER A 227 15.59 -13.51 -3.41
N TYR A 228 15.77 -14.56 -2.61
CA TYR A 228 14.85 -15.69 -2.56
C TYR A 228 13.53 -15.30 -1.90
N LEU A 229 13.57 -14.47 -0.85
CA LEU A 229 12.35 -13.92 -0.25
C LEU A 229 11.55 -13.08 -1.27
N ARG A 230 12.22 -12.25 -2.08
CA ARG A 230 11.57 -11.51 -3.18
C ARG A 230 10.97 -12.44 -4.24
N TYR A 231 11.66 -13.54 -4.57
CA TYR A 231 11.12 -14.57 -5.45
C TYR A 231 9.84 -15.17 -4.88
N LEU A 232 9.84 -15.55 -3.60
CA LEU A 232 8.65 -16.09 -2.92
C LEU A 232 7.50 -15.08 -2.89
N GLU A 233 7.77 -13.80 -2.64
CA GLU A 233 6.77 -12.73 -2.73
C GLU A 233 6.10 -12.72 -4.09
N ASN A 234 6.91 -12.70 -5.15
CA ASN A 234 6.41 -12.67 -6.52
C ASN A 234 5.56 -13.89 -6.86
N GLN A 235 5.93 -15.07 -6.35
CA GLN A 235 5.13 -16.29 -6.53
C GLN A 235 3.82 -16.23 -5.74
N ILE A 236 3.82 -15.71 -4.50
CA ILE A 236 2.62 -15.51 -3.70
C ILE A 236 1.67 -14.56 -4.43
N ARG A 237 2.19 -13.44 -4.94
CA ARG A 237 1.39 -12.46 -5.68
C ARG A 237 0.79 -13.06 -6.95
N LYS A 238 1.58 -13.84 -7.69
CA LYS A 238 1.13 -14.51 -8.91
C LYS A 238 0.02 -15.53 -8.65
N GLU A 239 0.10 -16.29 -7.56
CA GLU A 239 -0.87 -17.35 -7.24
C GLU A 239 -2.12 -16.83 -6.53
N PHE A 240 -1.97 -15.80 -5.68
CA PHE A 240 -3.03 -15.39 -4.73
C PHE A 240 -3.48 -13.93 -4.88
N GLY A 241 -2.78 -13.10 -5.66
CA GLY A 241 -3.12 -11.69 -5.89
C GLY A 241 -2.31 -10.72 -5.03
N PHE A 242 -2.98 -10.00 -4.14
CA PHE A 242 -2.45 -8.90 -3.32
C PHE A 242 -2.01 -7.69 -4.14
N TRP A 243 -2.71 -7.41 -5.24
CA TRP A 243 -2.49 -6.19 -6.01
C TRP A 243 -2.84 -4.95 -5.17
N GLY A 244 -2.07 -3.87 -5.34
CA GLY A 244 -2.23 -2.61 -4.64
C GLY A 244 -1.89 -2.63 -3.14
N THR A 245 -1.42 -3.75 -2.59
CA THR A 245 -0.96 -3.83 -1.18
C THR A 245 0.43 -4.43 -1.01
N ALA A 246 1.16 -3.91 -0.03
CA ALA A 246 2.34 -4.54 0.52
C ALA A 246 1.96 -5.87 1.20
N ILE A 247 2.90 -6.82 1.16
CA ILE A 247 2.82 -8.07 1.91
C ILE A 247 3.97 -8.04 2.93
N ARG A 248 3.68 -8.36 4.18
CA ARG A 248 4.70 -8.59 5.20
C ARG A 248 5.12 -10.05 5.14
N MET A 249 6.43 -10.30 5.10
CA MET A 249 6.98 -11.65 5.16
C MET A 249 8.09 -11.72 6.20
N GLU A 250 8.09 -12.80 6.95
CA GLU A 250 9.08 -13.08 7.98
C GLU A 250 9.54 -14.53 7.83
N MET A 251 10.84 -14.77 8.04
CA MET A 251 11.36 -16.13 8.22
C MET A 251 11.55 -16.36 9.72
N ARG A 252 11.18 -17.55 10.21
CA ARG A 252 11.39 -17.95 11.61
C ARG A 252 12.07 -19.30 11.69
N GLY A 253 13.17 -19.36 12.43
CA GLY A 253 13.92 -20.57 12.74
C GLY A 253 13.20 -21.50 13.72
N ARG A 254 13.77 -22.69 13.93
CA ARG A 254 13.22 -23.68 14.89
C ARG A 254 13.35 -23.24 16.35
N GLU A 255 14.34 -22.43 16.70
CA GLU A 255 14.60 -22.01 18.09
C GLU A 255 13.54 -21.05 18.65
N ASP A 256 12.83 -20.31 17.79
CA ASP A 256 11.74 -19.42 18.18
C ASP A 256 10.42 -20.12 18.55
N ARG A 257 10.39 -21.45 18.53
CA ARG A 257 9.25 -22.21 19.07
C ARG A 257 9.28 -22.15 20.59
N LYS A 258 8.53 -21.20 21.18
CA LYS A 258 8.09 -21.33 22.58
C LYS A 258 7.56 -22.76 22.78
N PRO A 259 8.02 -23.50 23.81
CA PRO A 259 7.63 -24.89 23.98
C PRO A 259 6.11 -24.97 24.08
N ARG A 260 5.50 -25.83 23.24
CA ARG A 260 4.08 -26.18 23.36
C ARG A 260 3.85 -26.56 24.84
N ARG A 261 2.98 -25.82 25.54
CA ARG A 261 2.51 -26.19 26.88
C ARG A 261 2.08 -27.65 26.80
N LYS A 262 2.83 -28.54 27.47
CA LYS A 262 2.42 -29.93 27.66
C LYS A 262 1.03 -29.87 28.29
N LYS A 263 0.02 -30.44 27.61
CA LYS A 263 -1.26 -30.72 28.25
C LYS A 263 -0.91 -31.58 29.47
N LYS A 264 -1.14 -31.06 30.67
CA LYS A 264 -1.12 -31.87 31.89
C LYS A 264 -2.25 -32.90 31.70
N SER A 265 -1.85 -34.17 31.58
CA SER A 265 -2.71 -35.32 31.84
C SER A 265 -3.08 -35.34 33.31
#